data_AF-A0A966PEF6-F1
#
_entry.id   AF-A0A966PEF6-F1
#
_cell.length_a   1.000
_cell.length_b   1.000
_cell.length_c   1.000
_cell.angle_alpha   90.00
_cell.angle_beta   90.00
_cell.angle_gamma   90.00
#
_symmetry.space_group_name_H-M   'P 1'
#
loop_
_entity.id
_entity.type
_entity.pdbx_description
1 polymer ?
#
loop_
_entity_poly.entity_id
_entity_poly.type
_entity_poly.pdbx_seq_one_letter_code
_entity_poly.pdbx_strand_id
1 'polypeptide(L)'
;MELFAEDSVARILEVRNGVQRVELKSGERAYVLTDLLGESSIGDRVVINKAAINLALGTGGWHVVHWNLSRSPEDYSAPGHIMKLRYT
;
A
#
# COMPACT_ATOMS: atom_id res chain seq x y z
N MET A 1 9.70 -10.77 13.56
CA MET A 1 9.54 -10.56 12.11
C MET A 1 8.71 -9.30 11.91
N GLU A 2 9.15 -8.37 11.08
CA GLU A 2 8.46 -7.09 10.89
C GLU A 2 7.24 -7.27 9.97
N LEU A 3 6.06 -6.87 10.43
CA LEU A 3 4.81 -6.94 9.66
C LEU A 3 4.63 -5.73 8.75
N PHE A 4 5.24 -4.60 9.13
CA PHE A 4 5.21 -3.35 8.40
C PHE A 4 6.63 -2.81 8.26
N ALA A 5 6.91 -2.09 7.19
CA ALA A 5 8.17 -1.38 7.00
C ALA A 5 7.92 -0.10 6.20
N GLU A 6 8.81 0.88 6.31
CA GLU A 6 8.81 2.04 5.42
C GLU A 6 9.71 1.79 4.21
N ASP A 7 9.30 2.29 3.05
CA ASP A 7 10.11 2.35 1.84
C ASP A 7 9.70 3.58 1.00
N SER A 8 10.25 3.73 -0.20
CA SER A 8 9.84 4.73 -1.17
C SER A 8 9.54 4.11 -2.53
N VAL A 9 8.55 4.66 -3.23
CA VAL A 9 8.23 4.25 -4.60
C VAL A 9 9.38 4.61 -5.53
N ALA A 10 9.97 3.60 -6.18
CA ALA A 10 11.05 3.78 -7.14
C ALA A 10 10.54 3.81 -8.58
N ARG A 11 9.54 2.98 -8.91
CA ARG A 11 8.94 2.92 -10.26
C ARG A 11 7.46 2.56 -10.19
N ILE A 12 6.66 3.18 -11.06
CA ILE A 12 5.29 2.74 -11.32
C ILE A 12 5.35 1.70 -12.44
N LEU A 13 4.95 0.47 -12.15
CA LEU A 13 4.99 -0.67 -13.07
C LEU A 13 3.71 -0.78 -13.90
N GLU A 14 2.57 -0.45 -13.30
CA GLU A 14 1.27 -0.57 -13.92
C GLU A 14 0.24 0.32 -13.23
N VAL A 15 -0.66 0.90 -14.01
CA VAL A 15 -1.81 1.67 -13.54
C VAL A 15 -3.08 1.09 -14.15
N ARG A 16 -4.03 0.69 -13.31
CA ARG A 16 -5.38 0.27 -13.70
C ARG A 16 -6.39 0.91 -12.76
N ASN A 17 -7.66 0.89 -13.15
CA ASN A 17 -8.74 1.38 -12.29
C ASN A 17 -8.71 0.69 -10.92
N GLY A 18 -8.61 1.47 -9.83
CA GLY A 18 -8.58 1.02 -8.44
C GLY A 18 -7.25 0.43 -7.94
N VAL A 19 -6.27 0.16 -8.82
CA VAL A 19 -5.01 -0.50 -8.43
C VAL A 19 -3.81 0.03 -9.24
N GLN A 20 -2.74 0.36 -8.52
CA GLN A 20 -1.40 0.56 -9.09
C GLN A 20 -0.45 -0.54 -8.62
N ARG A 21 0.53 -0.89 -9.45
CA ARG A 21 1.66 -1.74 -9.09
C ARG A 21 2.92 -0.91 -9.09
N VAL A 22 3.70 -1.02 -8.02
CA VAL A 22 4.94 -0.27 -7.85
C VAL A 22 6.11 -1.18 -7.51
N GLU A 23 7.29 -0.77 -7.93
CA GLU A 23 8.57 -1.24 -7.42
C GLU A 23 9.09 -0.23 -6.41
N LEU A 24 9.57 -0.72 -5.27
CA LEU A 24 10.12 0.08 -4.19
C LEU A 24 11.64 0.21 -4.31
N LYS A 25 12.25 1.13 -3.55
CA LYS A 25 13.71 1.30 -3.59
C LYS A 25 14.46 0.05 -3.11
N SER A 26 13.86 -0.79 -2.26
CA SER A 26 14.45 -2.09 -1.89
C SER A 26 14.48 -3.11 -3.03
N GLY A 27 13.80 -2.85 -4.15
CA GLY A 27 13.56 -3.83 -5.22
C GLY A 27 12.36 -4.74 -4.95
N GLU A 28 11.71 -4.62 -3.79
CA GLU A 28 10.46 -5.31 -3.51
C GLU A 28 9.30 -4.68 -4.30
N ARG A 29 8.21 -5.44 -4.46
CA ARG A 29 7.06 -5.02 -5.27
C ARG A 29 5.82 -4.94 -4.41
N ALA A 30 4.97 -3.96 -4.67
CA ALA A 30 3.75 -3.75 -3.90
C ALA A 30 2.56 -3.33 -4.76
N TYR A 31 1.37 -3.68 -4.30
CA TYR A 31 0.10 -3.13 -4.80
C TYR A 31 -0.26 -1.87 -4.01
N VAL A 32 -0.75 -0.85 -4.71
CA VAL A 32 -1.40 0.34 -4.14
C VAL A 32 -2.88 0.24 -4.49
N LEU A 33 -3.75 0.19 -3.48
CA LEU A 33 -5.20 0.25 -3.66
C LEU A 33 -5.59 1.72 -3.78
N THR A 34 -5.67 2.24 -5.01
CA THR A 34 -5.77 3.68 -5.27
C THR A 34 -7.10 4.28 -4.83
N ASP A 35 -8.16 3.48 -4.76
CA ASP A 35 -9.45 3.93 -4.23
C ASP A 35 -9.40 4.22 -2.73
N LEU A 36 -8.44 3.62 -2.02
CA LEU A 36 -8.22 3.82 -0.59
C LEU A 36 -7.10 4.83 -0.32
N LEU A 37 -6.03 4.77 -1.11
CA LEU A 37 -4.79 5.49 -0.83
C LEU A 37 -4.47 6.64 -1.81
N GLY A 38 -5.32 6.84 -2.81
CA GLY A 38 -4.98 7.63 -3.98
C GLY A 38 -3.84 7.02 -4.80
N GLU A 39 -3.50 7.67 -5.89
CA GLU A 39 -2.35 7.31 -6.70
C GLU A 39 -1.04 7.65 -5.96
N SER A 40 -0.05 6.76 -6.08
CA SER A 40 1.30 7.01 -5.56
C SER A 40 2.23 7.52 -6.65
N SER A 41 3.08 8.47 -6.31
CA SER A 41 4.09 9.05 -7.19
C SER A 41 5.48 8.47 -6.90
N ILE A 42 6.37 8.52 -7.89
CA ILE A 42 7.78 8.17 -7.68
C ILE A 42 8.37 9.10 -6.61
N GLY A 43 9.08 8.52 -5.63
CA GLY A 43 9.63 9.23 -4.49
C GLY A 43 8.71 9.26 -3.27
N ASP A 44 7.44 8.89 -3.40
CA ASP A 44 6.53 8.83 -2.25
C ASP A 44 7.04 7.85 -1.20
N ARG A 45 7.04 8.30 0.06
CA ARG A 45 7.33 7.44 1.21
C ARG A 45 6.08 6.67 1.57
N VAL A 46 6.22 5.36 1.71
CA VAL A 46 5.08 4.46 1.92
C VAL A 46 5.37 3.47 3.05
N VAL A 47 4.32 3.11 3.78
CA VAL A 47 4.34 1.98 4.72
C VAL A 47 3.82 0.76 3.96
N ILE A 48 4.56 -0.35 4.00
CA ILE A 48 4.21 -1.60 3.32
C ILE A 48 3.85 -2.69 4.32
N ASN A 49 2.80 -3.45 4.04
CA ASN A 49 2.44 -4.65 4.77
C ASN A 49 3.16 -5.87 4.17
N LYS A 50 3.98 -6.54 4.99
CA LYS A 50 4.76 -7.73 4.62
C LYS A 50 4.12 -9.05 5.08
N ALA A 51 3.03 -9.00 5.83
CA ALA A 51 2.44 -10.15 6.51
C ALA A 51 2.14 -11.32 5.56
N ALA A 52 1.60 -11.05 4.38
CA ALA A 52 1.20 -12.11 3.46
C ALA A 52 2.39 -12.90 2.89
N ILE A 53 3.54 -12.26 2.68
CA ILE A 53 4.79 -12.96 2.31
C ILE A 53 5.32 -13.73 3.52
N ASN A 54 5.36 -13.07 4.67
CA ASN A 54 5.86 -13.64 5.92
C ASN A 54 5.13 -14.92 6.34
N LEU A 55 3.82 -14.96 6.08
CA LEU A 55 2.93 -16.08 6.38
C LEU A 55 2.76 -17.05 5.19
N ALA A 56 3.51 -16.86 4.10
CA ALA A 56 3.46 -17.69 2.89
C ALA A 56 2.05 -17.86 2.30
N LEU A 57 1.24 -16.81 2.28
CA LEU A 57 -0.16 -16.84 1.84
C LEU A 57 -0.35 -16.82 0.31
N GLY A 58 0.73 -16.84 -0.48
CA GLY A 58 0.66 -16.97 -1.93
C GLY A 58 0.44 -15.69 -2.72
N THR A 59 1.00 -14.54 -2.31
CA THR A 59 0.87 -13.27 -3.07
C THR A 59 1.76 -13.16 -4.31
N GLY A 60 2.60 -14.17 -4.59
CA GLY A 60 3.56 -14.15 -5.70
C GLY A 60 4.74 -13.20 -5.47
N GLY A 61 5.10 -12.94 -4.21
CA GLY A 61 6.20 -12.04 -3.86
C GLY A 61 5.82 -10.56 -3.90
N TRP A 62 4.52 -10.24 -3.76
CA TRP A 62 4.01 -8.88 -3.72
C TRP A 62 3.54 -8.52 -2.32
N HIS A 63 3.88 -7.30 -1.90
CA HIS A 63 3.37 -6.64 -0.71
C HIS A 63 2.13 -5.80 -1.03
N VAL A 64 1.59 -5.15 -0.01
CA VAL A 64 0.53 -4.15 -0.16
C VAL A 64 0.98 -2.87 0.51
N VAL A 65 0.90 -1.74 -0.19
CA VAL A 65 1.06 -0.42 0.43
C VAL A 65 -0.10 -0.23 1.39
N HIS A 66 0.24 -0.02 2.66
CA HIS A 66 -0.71 0.17 3.75
C HIS A 66 -1.04 1.65 3.94
N TRP A 67 -0.05 2.53 3.75
CA TRP A 67 -0.21 3.97 3.89
C TRP A 67 0.78 4.72 3.02
N ASN A 68 0.39 5.88 2.47
CA ASN A 68 1.30 6.80 1.78
C ASN A 68 1.57 8.00 2.71
N LEU A 69 2.80 8.09 3.20
CA LEU A 69 3.27 9.13 4.13
C LEU A 69 3.53 10.47 3.44
N SER A 70 3.61 10.49 2.11
CA SER A 70 3.75 11.72 1.33
C SER A 70 2.41 12.42 1.06
N ARG A 71 1.29 11.82 1.47
CA ARG A 71 -0.06 12.39 1.31
C ARG A 71 -0.64 12.84 2.64
N SER A 72 -1.43 13.91 2.58
CA SER A 72 -2.18 14.47 3.70
C SER A 72 -3.55 13.78 3.85
N PRO A 73 -4.15 13.76 5.06
CA PRO A 73 -5.47 13.18 5.28
C PRO A 73 -6.58 13.75 4.37
N GLU A 74 -6.48 15.02 4.02
CA GLU A 74 -7.41 15.72 3.13
C GLU A 74 -7.29 15.28 1.66
N ASP A 75 -6.21 14.57 1.28
CA ASP A 75 -6.04 14.01 -0.07
C ASP A 75 -6.87 12.75 -0.30
N TYR A 76 -7.54 12.21 0.72
CA TYR A 76 -8.41 11.04 0.65
C TYR A 76 -9.88 11.48 0.65
N SER A 77 -10.55 11.38 -0.50
CA SER A 77 -11.94 11.88 -0.68
C SER A 77 -13.01 10.79 -0.81
N ALA A 78 -12.67 9.54 -0.50
CA ALA A 78 -13.63 8.43 -0.67
C ALA A 78 -14.74 8.47 0.40
N PRO A 79 -16.02 8.23 0.04
CA PRO A 79 -17.09 8.02 1.00
C PRO A 79 -16.83 6.72 1.79
N GLY A 80 -16.09 6.84 2.88
CA GLY A 80 -15.80 5.74 3.79
C GLY A 80 -17.00 5.39 4.65
N HIS A 81 -17.28 4.10 4.80
CA HIS A 81 -18.19 3.60 5.83
C HIS A 81 -17.36 3.09 7.00
N ILE A 82 -17.33 3.84 8.11
CA ILE A 82 -16.63 3.41 9.32
C ILE A 82 -17.44 2.28 9.97
N MET A 83 -16.84 1.10 10.08
CA MET A 83 -17.39 0.00 10.87
C MET A 83 -16.75 0.00 12.27
N LYS A 84 -17.58 0.09 13.31
CA LYS A 84 -17.14 -0.05 14.71
C LYS A 84 -17.72 -1.32 15.31
N LEU A 85 -16.89 -2.34 15.48
CA LEU A 85 -17.25 -3.56 16.20
C LEU A 85 -17.15 -3.34 17.71
N ARG A 86 -18.11 -3.89 18.46
CA ARG A 86 -17.95 -4.11 19.90
C ARG A 86 -17.41 -5.52 20.07
N TYR A 87 -16.22 -5.65 20.64
CA TYR A 87 -15.71 -6.94 21.05
C TYR A 87 -16.45 -7.37 22.34
N THR A 88 -16.84 -8.63 22.41
CA THR A 88 -17.39 -9.32 23.59
C THR A 88 -16.41 -10.37 24.06
#